data_AF-K1KVE4-F1
#
_entry.id   AF-K1KVE4-F1
#
_cell.length_a   1.000
_cell.length_b   1.000
_cell.length_c   1.000
_cell.angle_alpha   90.00
_cell.angle_beta   90.00
_cell.angle_gamma   90.00
#
_symmetry.space_group_name_H-M   'P 1'
#
loop_
_entity.id
_entity.type
_entity.pdbx_description
1 polymer ?
#
loop_
_entity_poly.entity_id
_entity_poly.type
_entity_poly.pdbx_seq_one_letter_code
_entity_poly.pdbx_strand_id
1 'polypeptide(L)'
;MKRTIFSTVLLSFLWLGLTVSAQDKTYNSPTLENKDAWTLVLLPDTQTYVKFKRNQPILDLMVNWIEEHISTLNIKLVLHVGDLVEQNALVNPDGIVANQTGVQQWEAVSRSLSTLDKMVPVIATTGNHDFGIANIENRLTSYNKYFPIEKKPHNNKMIREVALGEDGMPNLTNAVYEFSAPDERKFLILVLEFAPREANLQWAIQTVNQEKYMEHTVILLVHSYLDSNSDHVETENYPITDGNYGKAIWEKLVKPSKNIQMVFSGHIGAADQKSGHVGFRTDTNAGGKKVHQMTFNAQAMGGGWFGNGGDGWLRWLEFHGNHVSVRTFSPLFAISPSTRHLAWGSEAYAAFTFDLD
;
A
#
# COMPACT_ATOMS: atom_id res chain seq x y z
N MET A 1 13.49 45.16 -80.21
CA MET A 1 14.87 44.88 -79.77
C MET A 1 14.81 43.86 -78.63
N LYS A 2 15.40 42.67 -78.83
CA LYS A 2 15.95 41.68 -77.86
C LYS A 2 15.00 41.18 -76.73
N ARG A 3 14.57 39.91 -76.77
CA ARG A 3 15.06 38.74 -75.97
C ARG A 3 14.85 38.94 -74.46
N THR A 4 14.22 38.03 -73.71
CA THR A 4 14.72 36.68 -73.39
C THR A 4 13.63 35.78 -72.80
N ILE A 5 13.71 34.49 -73.12
CA ILE A 5 13.02 33.36 -72.49
C ILE A 5 13.62 33.12 -71.10
N PHE A 6 12.80 32.82 -70.09
CA PHE A 6 13.20 31.98 -68.96
C PHE A 6 12.04 31.10 -68.51
N SER A 7 12.26 29.79 -68.64
CA SER A 7 11.46 28.73 -68.07
C SER A 7 11.60 28.73 -66.55
N THR A 8 10.48 28.61 -65.83
CA THR A 8 10.53 28.28 -64.40
C THR A 8 9.73 27.01 -64.16
N VAL A 9 10.49 25.97 -63.83
CA VAL A 9 10.03 24.65 -63.40
C VAL A 9 9.24 24.82 -62.09
N LEU A 10 7.98 24.38 -62.08
CA LEU A 10 7.20 24.28 -60.85
C LEU A 10 7.66 23.02 -60.11
N LEU A 11 8.53 23.18 -59.10
CA LEU A 11 8.82 22.12 -58.13
C LEU A 11 7.61 21.94 -57.21
N SER A 12 6.85 20.89 -57.44
CA SER A 12 5.87 20.37 -56.49
C SER A 12 6.60 19.74 -55.30
N PHE A 13 6.67 20.48 -54.18
CA PHE A 13 7.04 19.90 -52.88
C PHE A 13 5.89 19.03 -52.38
N LEU A 14 5.98 17.73 -52.64
CA LEU A 14 5.25 16.71 -51.88
C LEU A 14 5.84 16.67 -50.46
N TRP A 15 5.22 17.41 -49.55
CA TRP A 15 5.34 17.13 -48.12
C TRP A 15 4.61 15.81 -47.83
N LEU A 16 5.33 14.69 -48.00
CA LEU A 16 4.98 13.47 -47.27
C LEU A 16 5.23 13.76 -45.79
N GLY A 17 4.20 14.25 -45.11
CA GLY A 17 4.11 14.12 -43.68
C GLY A 17 4.11 12.64 -43.34
N LEU A 18 5.28 12.09 -43.04
CA LEU A 18 5.39 10.90 -42.22
C LEU A 18 4.83 11.29 -40.85
N THR A 19 3.51 11.19 -40.71
CA THR A 19 2.91 10.95 -39.40
C THR A 19 3.42 9.60 -38.97
N VAL A 20 4.60 9.59 -38.34
CA VAL A 20 4.93 8.55 -37.37
C VAL A 20 3.84 8.71 -36.33
N SER A 21 2.75 7.94 -36.49
CA SER A 21 1.93 7.56 -35.35
C SER A 21 2.94 6.95 -34.40
N ALA A 22 3.30 7.72 -33.36
CA ALA A 22 3.95 7.16 -32.20
C ALA A 22 3.04 6.00 -31.81
N GLN A 23 3.53 4.78 -32.04
CA GLN A 23 2.84 3.57 -31.64
C GLN A 23 2.38 3.80 -30.20
N ASP A 24 1.07 3.69 -29.97
CA ASP A 24 0.56 3.34 -28.66
C ASP A 24 1.50 2.24 -28.15
N LYS A 25 2.37 2.57 -27.19
CA LYS A 25 2.93 1.53 -26.32
C LYS A 25 1.68 0.89 -25.75
N THR A 26 1.31 -0.28 -26.27
CA THR A 26 -0.01 -0.87 -26.14
C THR A 26 -0.32 -0.98 -24.66
N TYR A 27 -1.10 -0.03 -24.14
CA TYR A 27 -1.62 -0.11 -22.80
C TYR A 27 -2.47 -1.37 -22.76
N ASN A 28 -2.04 -2.32 -21.93
CA ASN A 28 -2.83 -3.49 -21.63
C ASN A 28 -3.63 -3.18 -20.37
N SER A 29 -4.95 -3.28 -20.48
CA SER A 29 -5.81 -3.24 -19.31
C SER A 29 -5.39 -4.33 -18.31
N PRO A 30 -5.47 -4.06 -17.01
CA PRO A 30 -5.31 -5.06 -15.96
C PRO A 30 -6.14 -6.31 -16.25
N THR A 31 -5.46 -7.47 -16.35
CA THR A 31 -6.06 -8.80 -16.48
C THR A 31 -5.26 -9.78 -15.64
N LEU A 32 -5.91 -10.82 -15.13
CA LEU A 32 -5.21 -11.92 -14.46
C LEU A 32 -4.20 -12.57 -15.41
N GLU A 33 -2.99 -12.82 -14.93
CA GLU A 33 -1.98 -13.62 -15.64
C GLU A 33 -2.40 -15.11 -15.69
N ASN A 34 -3.11 -15.57 -14.67
CA ASN A 34 -3.73 -16.88 -14.58
C ASN A 34 -5.19 -16.79 -14.13
N LYS A 35 -6.09 -17.40 -14.91
CA LYS A 35 -7.55 -17.42 -14.66
C LYS A 35 -7.97 -18.04 -13.31
N ASP A 36 -7.13 -18.91 -12.74
CA ASP A 36 -7.41 -19.61 -11.48
C ASP A 36 -6.76 -18.88 -10.28
N ALA A 37 -6.06 -17.77 -10.53
CA ALA A 37 -5.44 -16.96 -9.49
C ALA A 37 -6.45 -16.04 -8.78
N TRP A 38 -6.07 -15.59 -7.58
CA TRP A 38 -6.79 -14.56 -6.82
C TRP A 38 -5.85 -13.40 -6.48
N THR A 39 -6.43 -12.22 -6.24
CA THR A 39 -5.64 -11.00 -6.04
C THR A 39 -5.77 -10.43 -4.63
N LEU A 40 -4.63 -10.03 -4.07
CA LEU A 40 -4.52 -9.09 -2.96
C LEU A 40 -4.10 -7.73 -3.52
N VAL A 41 -4.78 -6.65 -3.13
CA VAL A 41 -4.33 -5.28 -3.43
C VAL A 41 -3.70 -4.68 -2.18
N LEU A 42 -2.48 -4.14 -2.31
CA LEU A 42 -1.80 -3.43 -1.25
C LEU A 42 -1.77 -1.93 -1.57
N LEU A 43 -2.48 -1.15 -0.75
CA LEU A 43 -2.51 0.29 -0.79
C LEU A 43 -1.30 0.88 -0.04
N PRO A 44 -0.65 1.92 -0.59
CA PRO A 44 0.45 2.62 0.05
C PRO A 44 -0.06 3.54 1.16
N ASP A 45 0.86 4.28 1.78
CA ASP A 45 0.55 5.35 2.71
C ASP A 45 -0.30 6.45 2.05
N THR A 46 -1.42 6.85 2.68
CA THR A 46 -2.40 7.77 2.08
C THR A 46 -2.33 9.21 2.58
N GLN A 47 -1.45 9.50 3.54
CA GLN A 47 -1.37 10.79 4.23
C GLN A 47 -1.33 12.01 3.29
N THR A 48 -0.56 11.95 2.20
CA THR A 48 -0.43 13.05 1.23
C THR A 48 -1.64 13.16 0.29
N TYR A 49 -2.42 12.08 0.11
CA TYR A 49 -3.69 12.13 -0.61
C TYR A 49 -4.79 12.86 0.16
N VAL A 50 -4.73 12.87 1.50
CA VAL A 50 -5.82 13.39 2.34
C VAL A 50 -5.54 14.74 2.99
N LYS A 51 -4.27 15.09 3.23
CA LYS A 51 -3.88 16.39 3.85
C LYS A 51 -4.21 17.61 3.00
N PHE A 52 -4.43 17.39 1.70
CA PHE A 52 -4.94 18.40 0.79
C PHE A 52 -6.26 17.97 0.16
N LYS A 53 -7.31 18.79 0.31
CA LYS A 53 -8.62 18.52 -0.29
C LYS A 53 -8.58 18.25 -1.80
N ARG A 54 -7.65 18.90 -2.51
CA ARG A 54 -7.48 18.75 -3.96
C ARG A 54 -7.02 17.34 -4.39
N ASN A 55 -6.36 16.60 -3.49
CA ASN A 55 -5.79 15.29 -3.75
C ASN A 55 -6.78 14.15 -3.43
N GLN A 56 -7.76 14.37 -2.54
CA GLN A 56 -8.71 13.35 -2.09
C GLN A 56 -9.40 12.57 -3.23
N PRO A 57 -9.80 13.21 -4.36
CA PRO A 57 -10.40 12.47 -5.48
C PRO A 57 -9.46 11.42 -6.12
N ILE A 58 -8.14 11.51 -5.94
CA ILE A 58 -7.19 10.51 -6.44
C ILE A 58 -7.27 9.23 -5.58
N LEU A 59 -7.41 9.37 -4.26
CA LEU A 59 -7.68 8.22 -3.39
C LEU A 59 -9.03 7.60 -3.73
N ASP A 60 -10.07 8.42 -3.91
CA ASP A 60 -11.39 7.94 -4.36
C ASP A 60 -11.28 7.18 -5.70
N LEU A 61 -10.49 7.68 -6.65
CA LEU A 61 -10.24 6.98 -7.92
C LEU A 61 -9.55 5.62 -7.71
N MET A 62 -8.54 5.53 -6.85
CA MET A 62 -7.86 4.26 -6.54
C MET A 62 -8.83 3.24 -5.96
N VAL A 63 -9.67 3.66 -5.02
CA VAL A 63 -10.63 2.76 -4.34
C VAL A 63 -11.77 2.34 -5.26
N ASN A 64 -12.34 3.26 -6.04
CA ASN A 64 -13.37 2.94 -7.03
C ASN A 64 -12.82 2.00 -8.11
N TRP A 65 -11.57 2.19 -8.54
CA TRP A 65 -10.93 1.26 -9.47
C TRP A 65 -10.85 -0.16 -8.89
N ILE A 66 -10.51 -0.30 -7.60
CA ILE A 66 -10.53 -1.61 -6.92
C ILE A 66 -11.95 -2.19 -6.98
N GLU A 67 -12.97 -1.43 -6.59
CA GLU A 67 -14.38 -1.87 -6.61
C GLU A 67 -14.80 -2.39 -7.99
N GLU A 68 -14.54 -1.62 -9.05
CA GLU A 68 -14.85 -1.96 -10.44
C GLU A 68 -14.17 -3.26 -10.90
N HIS A 69 -13.00 -3.56 -10.34
CA HIS A 69 -12.17 -4.69 -10.75
C HIS A 69 -12.23 -5.90 -9.80
N ILE A 70 -13.04 -5.87 -8.74
CA ILE A 70 -13.17 -6.99 -7.79
C ILE A 70 -13.47 -8.30 -8.52
N SER A 71 -14.45 -8.28 -9.44
CA SER A 71 -14.84 -9.49 -10.16
C SER A 71 -13.84 -9.87 -11.25
N THR A 72 -13.33 -8.92 -12.02
CA THR A 72 -12.49 -9.19 -13.20
C THR A 72 -11.07 -9.57 -12.84
N LEU A 73 -10.56 -9.08 -11.71
CA LEU A 73 -9.24 -9.40 -11.17
C LEU A 73 -9.32 -10.35 -9.96
N ASN A 74 -10.50 -10.93 -9.68
CA ASN A 74 -10.70 -11.85 -8.56
C ASN A 74 -10.09 -11.35 -7.23
N ILE A 75 -10.31 -10.06 -6.90
CA ILE A 75 -9.75 -9.42 -5.70
C ILE A 75 -10.46 -9.98 -4.48
N LYS A 76 -9.71 -10.53 -3.52
CA LYS A 76 -10.26 -11.14 -2.30
C LYS A 76 -9.84 -10.45 -1.01
N LEU A 77 -8.81 -9.64 -1.05
CA LEU A 77 -8.26 -8.97 0.12
C LEU A 77 -7.61 -7.65 -0.29
N VAL A 78 -7.87 -6.60 0.48
CA VAL A 78 -7.16 -5.33 0.38
C VAL A 78 -6.43 -5.07 1.69
N LEU A 79 -5.14 -4.78 1.60
CA LEU A 79 -4.30 -4.40 2.73
C LEU A 79 -3.84 -2.94 2.58
N HIS A 80 -3.66 -2.23 3.69
CA HIS A 80 -3.15 -0.86 3.70
C HIS A 80 -2.02 -0.73 4.73
N VAL A 81 -0.88 -0.18 4.30
CA VAL A 81 0.37 -0.21 5.10
C VAL A 81 0.47 0.91 6.15
N GLY A 82 -0.64 1.53 6.56
CA GLY A 82 -0.66 2.63 7.54
C GLY A 82 -0.47 4.02 6.95
N ASP A 83 -0.22 5.00 7.84
CA ASP A 83 -0.24 6.45 7.57
C ASP A 83 -1.46 6.85 6.73
N LEU A 84 -2.63 6.57 7.32
CA LEU A 84 -3.93 6.85 6.73
C LEU A 84 -4.16 8.37 6.64
N VAL A 85 -3.61 9.13 7.59
CA VAL A 85 -3.64 10.59 7.66
C VAL A 85 -2.24 11.18 7.81
N GLU A 86 -2.05 12.45 7.50
CA GLU A 86 -0.79 13.17 7.78
C GLU A 86 -0.77 13.73 9.20
N GLN A 87 -1.92 14.14 9.74
CA GLN A 87 -2.00 14.60 11.11
C GLN A 87 -3.24 14.03 11.79
N ASN A 88 -3.04 13.23 12.84
CA ASN A 88 -4.14 12.59 13.58
C ASN A 88 -5.10 13.60 14.23
N ALA A 89 -4.59 14.66 14.87
CA ALA A 89 -5.40 15.58 15.68
C ALA A 89 -5.12 17.07 15.43
N LEU A 90 -4.56 17.45 14.28
CA LEU A 90 -4.33 18.85 13.92
C LEU A 90 -5.66 19.63 13.83
N VAL A 91 -5.81 20.69 14.62
CA VAL A 91 -7.03 21.52 14.66
C VAL A 91 -6.98 22.71 13.70
N ASN A 92 -5.81 23.32 13.50
CA ASN A 92 -5.64 24.55 12.72
C ASN A 92 -4.54 24.37 11.66
N PRO A 93 -4.88 23.88 10.45
CA PRO A 93 -3.92 23.75 9.36
C PRO A 93 -3.42 25.12 8.87
N ASP A 94 -2.15 25.20 8.49
CA ASP A 94 -1.49 26.43 8.01
C ASP A 94 -1.72 26.72 6.52
N GLY A 95 -2.30 25.76 5.79
CA GLY A 95 -2.49 25.82 4.34
C GLY A 95 -1.24 25.49 3.52
N ILE A 96 -0.09 25.30 4.17
CA ILE A 96 1.21 25.01 3.54
C ILE A 96 1.49 23.51 3.64
N VAL A 97 1.52 22.96 4.86
CA VAL A 97 1.79 21.54 5.09
C VAL A 97 0.53 20.70 4.87
N ALA A 98 -0.61 21.25 5.26
CA ALA A 98 -1.93 20.68 5.05
C ALA A 98 -2.96 21.81 4.92
N ASN A 99 -4.07 21.56 4.24
CA ASN A 99 -5.23 22.48 4.26
C ASN A 99 -6.48 21.82 4.87
N GLN A 100 -6.32 20.66 5.50
CA GLN A 100 -7.36 19.89 6.16
C GLN A 100 -7.00 19.68 7.63
N THR A 101 -7.99 19.78 8.53
CA THR A 101 -7.83 19.36 9.92
C THR A 101 -7.65 17.84 10.01
N GLY A 102 -7.12 17.32 11.11
CA GLY A 102 -6.99 15.87 11.31
C GLY A 102 -8.34 15.15 11.21
N VAL A 103 -9.41 15.75 11.73
CA VAL A 103 -10.79 15.23 11.57
C VAL A 103 -11.16 15.12 10.09
N GLN A 104 -10.90 16.15 9.28
CA GLN A 104 -11.22 16.13 7.85
C GLN A 104 -10.39 15.10 7.08
N GLN A 105 -9.12 14.89 7.47
CA GLN A 105 -8.27 13.87 6.87
C GLN A 105 -8.80 12.46 7.17
N TRP A 106 -9.12 12.17 8.43
CA TRP A 106 -9.71 10.90 8.84
C TRP A 106 -11.06 10.64 8.17
N GLU A 107 -11.92 11.66 8.08
CA GLU A 107 -13.20 11.56 7.36
C GLU A 107 -12.99 11.28 5.86
N ALA A 108 -11.96 11.86 5.25
CA ALA A 108 -11.64 11.63 3.83
C ALA A 108 -11.18 10.18 3.57
N VAL A 109 -10.19 9.68 4.31
CA VAL A 109 -9.69 8.31 4.14
C VAL A 109 -10.75 7.27 4.50
N SER A 110 -11.51 7.50 5.59
CA SER A 110 -12.61 6.62 6.01
C SER A 110 -13.72 6.56 4.97
N ARG A 111 -14.15 7.72 4.45
CA ARG A 111 -15.17 7.78 3.38
C ARG A 111 -14.70 7.00 2.15
N SER A 112 -13.48 7.24 1.70
CA SER A 112 -12.95 6.58 0.51
C SER A 112 -12.92 5.06 0.66
N LEU A 113 -12.24 4.56 1.71
CA LEU A 113 -12.13 3.11 1.98
C LEU A 113 -13.48 2.44 2.30
N SER A 114 -14.47 3.18 2.81
CA SER A 114 -15.80 2.61 3.12
C SER A 114 -16.58 2.13 1.90
N THR A 115 -16.20 2.59 0.70
CA THR A 115 -16.69 2.08 -0.59
C THR A 115 -16.53 0.55 -0.68
N LEU A 116 -15.46 0.00 -0.11
CA LEU A 116 -15.15 -1.43 -0.17
C LEU A 116 -15.71 -2.25 1.00
N ASP A 117 -16.21 -1.62 2.07
CA ASP A 117 -16.52 -2.29 3.35
C ASP A 117 -17.49 -3.47 3.20
N LYS A 118 -18.45 -3.36 2.28
CA LYS A 118 -19.45 -4.41 2.00
C LYS A 118 -19.06 -5.33 0.85
N MET A 119 -17.97 -5.02 0.15
CA MET A 119 -17.57 -5.70 -1.09
C MET A 119 -16.44 -6.71 -0.84
N VAL A 120 -15.39 -6.30 -0.13
CA VAL A 120 -14.17 -7.10 0.10
C VAL A 120 -13.55 -6.74 1.47
N PRO A 121 -12.84 -7.64 2.16
CA PRO A 121 -12.11 -7.26 3.37
C PRO A 121 -11.04 -6.20 3.08
N VAL A 122 -11.00 -5.15 3.92
CA VAL A 122 -9.99 -4.08 3.89
C VAL A 122 -9.33 -3.95 5.25
N ILE A 123 -8.09 -4.42 5.39
CA ILE A 123 -7.36 -4.43 6.67
C ILE A 123 -6.20 -3.44 6.59
N ALA A 124 -6.12 -2.53 7.56
CA ALA A 124 -5.06 -1.53 7.65
C ALA A 124 -4.26 -1.69 8.94
N THR A 125 -2.95 -1.44 8.87
CA THR A 125 -2.14 -1.08 10.04
C THR A 125 -2.21 0.43 10.28
N THR A 126 -1.65 0.91 11.39
CA THR A 126 -1.46 2.33 11.68
C THR A 126 0.00 2.71 11.50
N GLY A 127 0.24 3.88 10.89
CA GLY A 127 1.57 4.47 10.77
C GLY A 127 1.85 5.52 11.84
N ASN A 128 3.02 6.15 11.78
CA ASN A 128 3.44 7.14 12.77
C ASN A 128 2.58 8.41 12.75
N HIS A 129 1.98 8.77 11.62
CA HIS A 129 1.11 9.94 11.49
C HIS A 129 -0.33 9.69 11.97
N ASP A 130 -0.71 8.42 12.17
CA ASP A 130 -2.02 8.03 12.67
C ASP A 130 -2.16 8.18 14.20
N PHE A 131 -1.11 8.63 14.87
CA PHE A 131 -1.03 8.86 16.31
C PHE A 131 -0.77 10.33 16.66
N GLY A 132 -0.95 10.67 17.95
CA GLY A 132 -0.61 11.97 18.50
C GLY A 132 -1.39 13.13 17.87
N ILE A 133 -0.73 14.25 17.62
CA ILE A 133 -1.28 15.43 16.98
C ILE A 133 -0.78 15.54 15.54
N ALA A 134 0.53 15.63 15.35
CA ALA A 134 1.16 15.75 14.04
C ALA A 134 1.83 14.45 13.60
N ASN A 135 2.43 13.73 14.56
CA ASN A 135 2.89 12.35 14.40
C ASN A 135 2.88 11.65 15.77
N ILE A 136 3.60 10.55 15.94
CA ILE A 136 3.58 9.75 17.16
C ILE A 136 4.30 10.42 18.35
N GLU A 137 3.73 11.52 18.86
CA GLU A 137 4.17 12.11 20.14
C GLU A 137 3.64 11.35 21.36
N ASN A 138 2.56 10.57 21.17
CA ASN A 138 1.97 9.66 22.14
C ASN A 138 1.18 8.56 21.40
N ARG A 139 0.65 7.57 22.12
CA ARG A 139 -0.06 6.41 21.55
C ARG A 139 -1.56 6.63 21.31
N LEU A 140 -2.07 7.86 21.42
CA LEU A 140 -3.47 8.16 21.13
C LEU A 140 -3.72 8.21 19.63
N THR A 141 -4.75 7.51 19.16
CA THR A 141 -5.13 7.45 17.75
C THR A 141 -6.64 7.55 17.59
N SER A 142 -7.09 8.09 16.45
CA SER A 142 -8.50 8.07 16.08
C SER A 142 -8.90 6.84 15.26
N TYR A 143 -8.00 5.87 15.03
CA TYR A 143 -8.23 4.76 14.10
C TYR A 143 -9.56 4.03 14.32
N ASN A 144 -9.84 3.53 15.54
CA ASN A 144 -11.09 2.81 15.84
C ASN A 144 -12.36 3.65 15.65
N LYS A 145 -12.28 4.98 15.79
CA LYS A 145 -13.42 5.89 15.57
C LYS A 145 -13.82 5.92 14.10
N TYR A 146 -12.83 5.89 13.19
CA TYR A 146 -13.04 6.04 11.75
C TYR A 146 -13.06 4.70 11.00
N PHE A 147 -12.50 3.66 11.58
CA PHE A 147 -12.51 2.29 11.05
C PHE A 147 -13.15 1.29 12.03
N PRO A 148 -14.39 1.54 12.51
CA PRO A 148 -15.07 0.62 13.43
C PRO A 148 -15.36 -0.72 12.73
N ILE A 149 -15.13 -1.81 13.44
CA ILE A 149 -15.30 -3.17 12.90
C ILE A 149 -16.76 -3.45 12.52
N GLU A 150 -17.71 -2.80 13.18
CA GLU A 150 -19.15 -2.95 12.98
C GLU A 150 -19.61 -2.47 11.59
N LYS A 151 -18.84 -1.58 10.95
CA LYS A 151 -19.13 -1.14 9.57
C LYS A 151 -18.54 -2.08 8.51
N LYS A 152 -17.69 -3.03 8.90
CA LYS A 152 -16.87 -3.87 8.02
C LYS A 152 -17.28 -5.34 8.16
N PRO A 153 -18.41 -5.77 7.57
CA PRO A 153 -18.96 -7.12 7.77
C PRO A 153 -18.00 -8.25 7.38
N HIS A 154 -17.17 -8.04 6.34
CA HIS A 154 -16.16 -9.03 5.95
C HIS A 154 -15.04 -9.13 6.98
N ASN A 155 -14.45 -8.01 7.39
CA ASN A 155 -13.45 -8.00 8.46
C ASN A 155 -13.99 -8.55 9.77
N ASN A 156 -15.24 -8.20 10.14
CA ASN A 156 -15.89 -8.67 11.37
C ASN A 156 -16.02 -10.20 11.41
N LYS A 157 -16.25 -10.85 10.26
CA LYS A 157 -16.25 -12.32 10.17
C LYS A 157 -14.86 -12.93 10.27
N MET A 158 -13.82 -12.17 9.93
CA MET A 158 -12.43 -12.63 9.88
C MET A 158 -11.69 -12.43 11.19
N ILE A 159 -12.02 -11.39 11.96
CA ILE A 159 -11.30 -11.05 13.19
C ILE A 159 -11.39 -12.20 14.21
N ARG A 160 -10.28 -12.45 14.92
CA ARG A 160 -10.21 -13.51 15.95
C ARG A 160 -9.74 -12.99 17.29
N GLU A 161 -8.68 -12.20 17.30
CA GLU A 161 -8.08 -11.68 18.53
C GLU A 161 -7.61 -10.23 18.31
N VAL A 162 -7.62 -9.48 19.40
CA VAL A 162 -7.18 -8.09 19.49
C VAL A 162 -6.34 -7.91 20.73
N ALA A 163 -5.29 -7.09 20.64
CA ALA A 163 -4.52 -6.67 21.80
C ALA A 163 -5.17 -5.46 22.48
N LEU A 164 -4.60 -5.06 23.63
CA LEU A 164 -5.03 -3.85 24.33
C LEU A 164 -4.27 -2.62 23.83
N GLY A 165 -5.01 -1.51 23.73
CA GLY A 165 -4.46 -0.19 23.51
C GLY A 165 -3.75 0.37 24.73
N GLU A 166 -3.18 1.56 24.57
CA GLU A 166 -2.60 2.34 25.68
C GLU A 166 -3.63 2.67 26.77
N ASP A 167 -4.88 2.86 26.37
CA ASP A 167 -6.01 3.08 27.27
C ASP A 167 -6.51 1.81 27.97
N GLY A 168 -5.86 0.66 27.73
CA GLY A 168 -6.26 -0.64 28.27
C GLY A 168 -7.51 -1.24 27.63
N MET A 169 -8.03 -0.63 26.55
CA MET A 169 -9.19 -1.13 25.83
C MET A 169 -8.77 -1.97 24.60
N PRO A 170 -9.53 -3.01 24.23
CA PRO A 170 -9.29 -3.74 22.99
C PRO A 170 -9.32 -2.80 21.79
N ASN A 171 -8.35 -2.91 20.90
CA ASN A 171 -8.31 -2.06 19.71
C ASN A 171 -7.93 -2.81 18.42
N LEU A 172 -8.20 -2.18 17.28
CA LEU A 172 -7.96 -2.78 15.97
C LEU A 172 -6.57 -2.46 15.41
N THR A 173 -5.77 -1.67 16.12
CA THR A 173 -4.39 -1.35 15.71
C THR A 173 -3.45 -2.52 15.95
N ASN A 174 -3.84 -3.47 16.81
CA ASN A 174 -3.14 -4.73 17.02
C ASN A 174 -4.18 -5.86 16.99
N ALA A 175 -4.27 -6.59 15.89
CA ALA A 175 -5.36 -7.55 15.66
C ALA A 175 -4.92 -8.69 14.74
N VAL A 176 -5.60 -9.84 14.84
CA VAL A 176 -5.45 -10.95 13.90
C VAL A 176 -6.76 -11.28 13.21
N TYR A 177 -6.66 -11.56 11.91
CA TYR A 177 -7.78 -11.91 11.05
C TYR A 177 -7.47 -13.23 10.33
N GLU A 178 -8.40 -14.17 10.35
CA GLU A 178 -8.32 -15.38 9.54
C GLU A 178 -8.95 -15.14 8.16
N PHE A 179 -8.20 -15.47 7.12
CA PHE A 179 -8.64 -15.42 5.73
C PHE A 179 -8.45 -16.79 5.08
N SER A 180 -9.49 -17.35 4.48
CA SER A 180 -9.37 -18.53 3.63
C SER A 180 -9.37 -18.08 2.17
N ALA A 181 -8.25 -18.30 1.49
CA ALA A 181 -8.13 -17.97 0.09
C ALA A 181 -8.95 -18.93 -0.79
N PRO A 182 -9.25 -18.57 -2.05
CA PRO A 182 -9.99 -19.42 -2.97
C PRO A 182 -9.35 -20.79 -3.24
N ASP A 183 -8.03 -20.91 -3.08
CA ASP A 183 -7.26 -22.16 -3.19
C ASP A 183 -7.18 -22.93 -1.86
N GLU A 184 -8.06 -22.61 -0.90
CA GLU A 184 -8.16 -23.21 0.44
C GLU A 184 -6.96 -22.96 1.37
N ARG A 185 -5.94 -22.21 0.92
CA ARG A 185 -4.83 -21.80 1.79
C ARG A 185 -5.38 -20.88 2.88
N LYS A 186 -5.05 -21.23 4.13
CA LYS A 186 -5.42 -20.42 5.30
C LYS A 186 -4.34 -19.39 5.59
N PHE A 187 -4.75 -18.13 5.62
CA PHE A 187 -3.91 -17.01 6.02
C PHE A 187 -4.33 -16.47 7.38
N LEU A 188 -3.34 -16.05 8.16
CA LEU A 188 -3.55 -15.23 9.34
C LEU A 188 -2.92 -13.86 9.07
N ILE A 189 -3.74 -12.81 8.96
CA ILE A 189 -3.25 -11.44 8.84
C ILE A 189 -3.01 -10.91 10.25
N LEU A 190 -1.75 -10.77 10.64
CA LEU A 190 -1.33 -10.16 11.89
C LEU A 190 -1.05 -8.66 11.65
N VAL A 191 -1.81 -7.80 12.31
CA VAL A 191 -1.64 -6.35 12.26
C VAL A 191 -0.99 -5.88 13.55
N LEU A 192 0.05 -5.06 13.45
CA LEU A 192 0.67 -4.38 14.58
C LEU A 192 0.64 -2.86 14.39
N GLU A 193 0.52 -2.12 15.49
CA GLU A 193 0.62 -0.67 15.52
C GLU A 193 2.02 -0.20 15.08
N PHE A 194 2.16 1.07 14.68
CA PHE A 194 3.49 1.64 14.43
C PHE A 194 4.40 1.52 15.67
N ALA A 195 5.64 1.06 15.42
CA ALA A 195 6.66 0.83 16.44
C ALA A 195 6.05 0.15 17.69
N PRO A 196 5.56 -1.10 17.56
CA PRO A 196 4.74 -1.74 18.58
C PRO A 196 5.45 -1.77 19.92
N ARG A 197 4.68 -1.50 20.97
CA ARG A 197 5.12 -1.64 22.35
C ARG A 197 5.50 -3.09 22.63
N GLU A 198 6.41 -3.31 23.58
CA GLU A 198 6.85 -4.66 23.93
C GLU A 198 5.66 -5.56 24.31
N ALA A 199 4.67 -5.05 25.03
CA ALA A 199 3.47 -5.81 25.38
C ALA A 199 2.70 -6.33 24.14
N ASN A 200 2.56 -5.50 23.10
CA ASN A 200 1.87 -5.89 21.86
C ASN A 200 2.72 -6.81 20.99
N LEU A 201 4.05 -6.63 20.99
CA LEU A 201 4.96 -7.55 20.31
C LEU A 201 4.95 -8.94 20.97
N GLN A 202 4.93 -9.00 22.30
CA GLN A 202 4.81 -10.26 23.05
C GLN A 202 3.44 -10.92 22.85
N TRP A 203 2.36 -10.14 22.84
CA TRP A 203 1.03 -10.62 22.46
C TRP A 203 1.07 -11.27 21.06
N ALA A 204 1.67 -10.59 20.08
CA ALA A 204 1.78 -11.11 18.72
C ALA A 204 2.55 -12.43 18.65
N ILE A 205 3.69 -12.52 19.36
CA ILE A 205 4.49 -13.75 19.47
C ILE A 205 3.65 -14.88 20.06
N GLN A 206 2.91 -14.62 21.15
CA GLN A 206 2.06 -15.63 21.77
C GLN A 206 0.93 -16.06 20.83
N THR A 207 0.29 -15.10 20.15
CA THR A 207 -0.81 -15.35 19.23
C THR A 207 -0.37 -16.23 18.07
N VAL A 208 0.67 -15.88 17.30
CA VAL A 208 1.06 -16.68 16.12
C VAL A 208 1.54 -18.10 16.45
N ASN A 209 1.90 -18.36 17.71
CA ASN A 209 2.33 -19.67 18.21
C ASN A 209 1.19 -20.49 18.85
N GLN A 210 -0.05 -20.00 18.86
CA GLN A 210 -1.19 -20.81 19.31
C GLN A 210 -1.40 -21.99 18.35
N GLU A 211 -1.75 -23.16 18.90
CA GLU A 211 -1.92 -24.42 18.14
C GLU A 211 -2.86 -24.27 16.94
N LYS A 212 -3.98 -23.55 17.09
CA LYS A 212 -4.96 -23.29 16.02
C LYS A 212 -4.39 -22.50 14.83
N TYR A 213 -3.28 -21.78 15.00
CA TYR A 213 -2.66 -20.96 13.95
C TYR A 213 -1.40 -21.58 13.35
N MET A 214 -0.95 -22.74 13.83
CA MET A 214 0.29 -23.37 13.36
C MET A 214 0.26 -23.72 11.86
N GLU A 215 -0.91 -24.06 11.32
CA GLU A 215 -1.10 -24.40 9.89
C GLU A 215 -1.46 -23.17 9.01
N HIS A 216 -1.52 -21.96 9.58
CA HIS A 216 -1.80 -20.76 8.80
C HIS A 216 -0.51 -20.21 8.17
N THR A 217 -0.60 -19.69 6.94
CA THR A 217 0.44 -18.81 6.40
C THR A 217 0.24 -17.41 6.98
N VAL A 218 1.17 -16.92 7.80
CA VAL A 218 1.02 -15.60 8.44
C VAL A 218 1.55 -14.50 7.51
N ILE A 219 0.71 -13.46 7.33
CA ILE A 219 1.07 -12.16 6.75
C ILE A 219 1.18 -11.17 7.91
N LEU A 220 2.36 -10.61 8.14
CA LEU A 220 2.54 -9.50 9.07
C LEU A 220 2.34 -8.17 8.32
N LEU A 221 1.40 -7.36 8.80
CA LEU A 221 1.16 -6.00 8.34
C LEU A 221 1.60 -5.01 9.42
N VAL A 222 2.64 -4.24 9.13
CA VAL A 222 3.27 -3.27 10.04
C VAL A 222 3.73 -2.05 9.23
N HIS A 223 3.77 -0.87 9.83
CA HIS A 223 4.09 0.33 9.06
C HIS A 223 5.58 0.50 8.71
N SER A 224 6.48 0.60 9.70
CA SER A 224 7.93 0.71 9.45
C SER A 224 8.64 -0.63 9.63
N TYR A 225 9.46 -1.01 8.63
CA TYR A 225 10.12 -2.31 8.63
C TYR A 225 11.44 -2.36 7.84
N LEU A 226 11.41 -2.16 6.51
CA LEU A 226 12.62 -2.07 5.67
C LEU A 226 12.88 -0.65 5.18
N ASP A 227 14.15 -0.28 5.02
CA ASP A 227 14.59 0.90 4.32
C ASP A 227 14.64 0.71 2.78
N SER A 228 15.04 1.74 2.03
CA SER A 228 15.16 1.68 0.56
C SER A 228 16.31 0.81 0.05
N ASN A 229 17.24 0.41 0.92
CA ASN A 229 18.27 -0.58 0.62
C ASN A 229 17.78 -2.00 0.94
N SER A 230 16.55 -2.14 1.41
CA SER A 230 15.98 -3.39 1.92
C SER A 230 16.69 -3.90 3.16
N ASP A 231 17.25 -3.02 3.99
CA ASP A 231 17.74 -3.36 5.33
C ASP A 231 16.66 -3.12 6.39
N HIS A 232 16.64 -3.93 7.45
CA HIS A 232 15.71 -3.72 8.55
C HIS A 232 16.01 -2.41 9.28
N VAL A 233 15.01 -1.56 9.43
CA VAL A 233 15.14 -0.29 10.16
C VAL A 233 15.42 -0.58 11.63
N GLU A 234 16.56 -0.10 12.13
CA GLU A 234 17.00 -0.34 13.51
C GLU A 234 16.44 0.69 14.48
N THR A 235 16.49 1.97 14.12
CA THR A 235 16.06 3.09 14.96
C THR A 235 15.40 4.17 14.12
N GLU A 236 14.50 4.91 14.74
CA GLU A 236 13.90 6.12 14.18
C GLU A 236 13.82 7.20 15.25
N ASN A 237 13.75 8.45 14.81
CA ASN A 237 13.84 9.62 15.68
C ASN A 237 12.45 10.17 16.03
N TYR A 238 11.65 9.35 16.71
CA TYR A 238 10.37 9.76 17.29
C TYR A 238 10.49 9.95 18.81
N PRO A 239 9.63 10.79 19.44
CA PRO A 239 9.71 11.09 20.87
C PRO A 239 9.31 9.92 21.79
N ILE A 240 8.72 8.84 21.23
CA ILE A 240 8.44 7.61 21.97
C ILE A 240 9.73 6.85 22.31
N THR A 241 9.76 6.18 23.46
CA THR A 241 10.94 5.45 23.96
C THR A 241 10.75 3.93 24.03
N ASP A 242 9.54 3.44 23.78
CA ASP A 242 9.11 2.06 24.00
C ASP A 242 8.76 1.32 22.70
N GLY A 243 9.17 1.87 21.55
CA GLY A 243 8.88 1.32 20.23
C GLY A 243 9.86 0.24 19.78
N ASN A 244 9.34 -0.79 19.10
CA ASN A 244 10.14 -1.79 18.40
C ASN A 244 10.10 -1.54 16.88
N TYR A 245 11.22 -1.20 16.26
CA TYR A 245 11.30 -0.99 14.81
C TYR A 245 11.61 -2.29 14.04
N GLY A 246 11.75 -2.19 12.72
CA GLY A 246 11.89 -3.34 11.81
C GLY A 246 12.87 -4.42 12.26
N LYS A 247 14.06 -4.03 12.72
CA LYS A 247 15.08 -4.97 13.21
C LYS A 247 14.62 -5.72 14.47
N ALA A 248 14.04 -5.01 15.42
CA ALA A 248 13.52 -5.63 16.65
C ALA A 248 12.33 -6.56 16.36
N ILE A 249 11.43 -6.17 15.45
CA ILE A 249 10.31 -7.01 15.00
C ILE A 249 10.84 -8.27 14.30
N TRP A 250 11.84 -8.12 13.43
CA TRP A 250 12.49 -9.26 12.79
C TRP A 250 13.10 -10.21 13.82
N GLU A 251 13.94 -9.71 14.73
CA GLU A 251 14.68 -10.53 15.70
C GLU A 251 13.77 -11.23 16.72
N LYS A 252 12.73 -10.55 17.21
CA LYS A 252 11.87 -11.03 18.29
C LYS A 252 10.67 -11.84 17.79
N LEU A 253 10.09 -11.49 16.64
CA LEU A 253 8.85 -12.08 16.14
C LEU A 253 9.05 -12.88 14.84
N VAL A 254 9.56 -12.26 13.79
CA VAL A 254 9.53 -12.86 12.45
C VAL A 254 10.53 -14.00 12.31
N LYS A 255 11.80 -13.75 12.67
CA LYS A 255 12.88 -14.74 12.59
C LYS A 255 12.62 -15.96 13.47
N PRO A 256 12.12 -15.85 14.72
CA PRO A 256 11.81 -17.03 15.55
C PRO A 256 10.51 -17.77 15.16
N SER A 257 9.67 -17.17 14.30
CA SER A 257 8.41 -17.79 13.91
C SER A 257 8.59 -19.06 13.06
N LYS A 258 7.52 -19.83 12.94
CA LYS A 258 7.46 -21.04 12.11
C LYS A 258 6.51 -20.93 10.92
N ASN A 259 5.68 -19.89 10.90
CA ASN A 259 4.54 -19.76 9.99
C ASN A 259 4.44 -18.39 9.31
N ILE A 260 5.23 -17.38 9.71
CA ILE A 260 5.31 -16.10 8.98
C ILE A 260 6.08 -16.30 7.69
N GLN A 261 5.43 -15.98 6.56
CA GLN A 261 6.03 -16.05 5.22
C GLN A 261 5.97 -14.72 4.47
N MET A 262 5.20 -13.76 4.95
CA MET A 262 5.10 -12.44 4.33
C MET A 262 5.11 -11.32 5.37
N VAL A 263 5.79 -10.22 5.04
CA VAL A 263 5.74 -8.96 5.78
C VAL A 263 5.48 -7.81 4.79
N PHE A 264 4.46 -6.99 5.06
CA PHE A 264 4.13 -5.82 4.25
C PHE A 264 4.23 -4.54 5.10
N SER A 265 4.89 -3.53 4.52
CA SER A 265 5.21 -2.26 5.17
C SER A 265 5.20 -1.07 4.21
N GLY A 266 5.24 0.14 4.78
CA GLY A 266 5.22 1.43 4.08
C GLY A 266 6.31 2.35 4.63
N HIS A 267 5.92 3.53 5.10
CA HIS A 267 6.72 4.48 5.88
C HIS A 267 7.80 5.24 5.10
N ILE A 268 8.68 4.53 4.40
CA ILE A 268 9.84 5.13 3.73
C ILE A 268 9.41 5.96 2.53
N GLY A 269 10.10 7.06 2.27
CA GLY A 269 9.83 7.85 1.08
C GLY A 269 10.87 8.92 0.83
N ALA A 270 11.07 9.23 -0.45
CA ALA A 270 11.88 10.35 -0.89
C ALA A 270 11.14 11.11 -2.00
N ALA A 271 11.11 12.44 -1.93
CA ALA A 271 10.35 13.26 -2.88
C ALA A 271 10.74 12.94 -4.32
N ASP A 272 9.76 12.51 -5.11
CA ASP A 272 9.88 12.18 -6.55
C ASP A 272 10.97 11.14 -6.88
N GLN A 273 11.34 10.27 -5.93
CA GLN A 273 12.34 9.22 -6.11
C GLN A 273 11.74 7.84 -5.87
N LYS A 274 11.19 7.20 -6.92
CA LYS A 274 10.52 5.89 -6.84
C LYS A 274 11.27 4.82 -6.05
N SER A 275 12.60 4.72 -6.20
CA SER A 275 13.42 3.74 -5.47
C SER A 275 13.50 4.00 -3.96
N GLY A 276 13.28 5.24 -3.51
CA GLY A 276 13.23 5.60 -2.10
C GLY A 276 11.93 5.21 -1.39
N HIS A 277 10.95 4.65 -2.13
CA HIS A 277 9.64 4.26 -1.62
C HIS A 277 9.42 2.73 -1.59
N VAL A 278 10.45 1.95 -1.93
CA VAL A 278 10.32 0.50 -2.09
C VAL A 278 11.48 -0.22 -1.43
N GLY A 279 11.20 -1.42 -0.92
CA GLY A 279 12.18 -2.37 -0.42
C GLY A 279 11.67 -3.78 -0.60
N PHE A 280 12.55 -4.72 -0.94
CA PHE A 280 12.19 -6.13 -1.04
C PHE A 280 13.37 -7.02 -0.67
N ARG A 281 13.14 -7.95 0.25
CA ARG A 281 14.11 -9.00 0.60
C ARG A 281 13.41 -10.31 0.93
N THR A 282 14.18 -11.38 0.88
CA THR A 282 13.74 -12.71 1.35
C THR A 282 14.78 -13.26 2.31
N ASP A 283 14.32 -13.68 3.49
CA ASP A 283 15.13 -14.36 4.51
C ASP A 283 14.43 -15.65 4.93
N THR A 284 15.03 -16.42 5.85
CA THR A 284 14.46 -17.68 6.36
C THR A 284 14.17 -17.57 7.86
N ASN A 285 12.99 -18.01 8.28
CA ASN A 285 12.61 -18.08 9.70
C ASN A 285 13.06 -19.40 10.36
N ALA A 286 12.86 -19.53 11.67
CA ALA A 286 13.25 -20.70 12.45
C ALA A 286 12.46 -21.98 12.08
N GLY A 287 11.32 -21.85 11.41
CA GLY A 287 10.58 -22.95 10.80
C GLY A 287 11.15 -23.43 9.45
N GLY A 288 12.22 -22.81 8.95
CA GLY A 288 12.79 -23.09 7.64
C GLY A 288 11.97 -22.52 6.48
N LYS A 289 11.00 -21.63 6.76
CA LYS A 289 10.15 -20.99 5.74
C LYS A 289 10.80 -19.71 5.23
N LYS A 290 10.66 -19.44 3.93
CA LYS A 290 11.00 -18.17 3.29
C LYS A 290 10.04 -17.09 3.80
N VAL A 291 10.61 -15.93 4.09
CA VAL A 291 9.86 -14.74 4.50
C VAL A 291 10.10 -13.64 3.49
N HIS A 292 9.11 -13.40 2.64
CA HIS A 292 9.10 -12.34 1.64
C HIS A 292 8.64 -11.03 2.28
N GLN A 293 9.54 -10.05 2.32
CA GLN A 293 9.34 -8.80 3.04
C GLN A 293 9.32 -7.68 2.01
N MET A 294 8.19 -6.97 1.89
CA MET A 294 7.97 -5.94 0.88
C MET A 294 7.53 -4.63 1.55
N THR A 295 8.37 -3.60 1.40
CA THR A 295 7.99 -2.22 1.66
C THR A 295 7.48 -1.58 0.37
N PHE A 296 6.32 -0.94 0.46
CA PHE A 296 5.76 -0.15 -0.63
C PHE A 296 5.07 1.10 -0.08
N ASN A 297 5.65 2.24 -0.41
CA ASN A 297 5.05 3.56 -0.27
C ASN A 297 4.88 4.19 -1.67
N ALA A 298 4.08 5.23 -1.76
CA ALA A 298 4.00 6.09 -2.93
C ALA A 298 3.74 7.56 -2.59
N GLN A 299 3.62 7.92 -1.31
CA GLN A 299 3.02 9.18 -0.86
C GLN A 299 3.66 10.47 -1.40
N ALA A 300 4.93 10.40 -1.81
CA ALA A 300 5.70 11.55 -2.31
C ALA A 300 6.06 11.43 -3.80
N MET A 301 5.33 10.59 -4.53
CA MET A 301 5.33 10.59 -5.99
C MET A 301 4.37 11.67 -6.51
N GLY A 302 4.60 12.18 -7.72
CA GLY A 302 3.69 13.15 -8.34
C GLY A 302 3.80 14.56 -7.77
N GLY A 303 5.01 15.02 -7.49
CA GLY A 303 5.32 16.39 -7.04
C GLY A 303 5.78 16.48 -5.58
N GLY A 304 6.40 15.43 -5.05
CA GLY A 304 6.92 15.37 -3.69
C GLY A 304 5.84 15.46 -2.60
N TRP A 305 6.25 15.88 -1.39
CA TRP A 305 5.41 15.94 -0.19
C TRP A 305 4.19 16.86 -0.28
N PHE A 306 4.16 17.75 -1.27
CA PHE A 306 3.09 18.73 -1.49
C PHE A 306 2.44 18.60 -2.87
N GLY A 307 2.74 17.50 -3.58
CA GLY A 307 2.22 17.19 -4.90
C GLY A 307 0.78 16.65 -4.87
N ASN A 308 0.51 15.69 -5.75
CA ASN A 308 -0.82 15.10 -5.94
C ASN A 308 -1.16 13.96 -4.98
N GLY A 309 -0.23 13.53 -4.12
CA GLY A 309 -0.47 12.47 -3.14
C GLY A 309 0.25 11.17 -3.43
N GLY A 310 0.75 10.94 -4.64
CA GLY A 310 1.51 9.72 -4.94
C GLY A 310 1.20 9.08 -6.28
N ASP A 311 0.73 9.86 -7.27
CA ASP A 311 0.37 9.41 -8.61
C ASP A 311 -0.62 8.22 -8.68
N GLY A 312 -1.31 7.92 -7.58
CA GLY A 312 -2.29 6.84 -7.51
C GLY A 312 -1.69 5.44 -7.60
N TRP A 313 -0.42 5.23 -7.25
CA TRP A 313 0.20 3.90 -7.33
C TRP A 313 -0.33 2.93 -6.28
N LEU A 314 -0.60 1.68 -6.68
CA LEU A 314 -0.92 0.55 -5.80
C LEU A 314 -0.12 -0.69 -6.23
N ARG A 315 0.01 -1.67 -5.33
CA ARG A 315 0.50 -3.01 -5.70
C ARG A 315 -0.67 -3.96 -5.84
N TRP A 316 -0.63 -4.76 -6.90
CA TRP A 316 -1.47 -5.93 -7.04
C TRP A 316 -0.61 -7.18 -6.83
N LEU A 317 -1.12 -8.19 -6.13
CA LEU A 317 -0.41 -9.44 -5.87
C LEU A 317 -1.33 -10.56 -6.31
N GLU A 318 -0.94 -11.27 -7.37
CA GLU A 318 -1.70 -12.37 -7.94
C GLU A 318 -1.13 -13.69 -7.42
N PHE A 319 -1.96 -14.45 -6.71
CA PHE A 319 -1.61 -15.73 -6.09
C PHE A 319 -2.16 -16.87 -6.95
N HIS A 320 -1.25 -17.74 -7.40
CA HIS A 320 -1.56 -18.99 -8.08
C HIS A 320 -0.87 -20.15 -7.34
N GLY A 321 -1.59 -20.71 -6.36
CA GLY A 321 -1.03 -21.66 -5.41
C GLY A 321 0.10 -21.01 -4.61
N ASN A 322 1.31 -21.54 -4.72
CA ASN A 322 2.47 -21.00 -4.03
C ASN A 322 3.12 -19.82 -4.77
N HIS A 323 2.85 -19.67 -6.06
CA HIS A 323 3.45 -18.62 -6.87
C HIS A 323 2.72 -17.29 -6.68
N VAL A 324 3.47 -16.22 -6.44
CA VAL A 324 2.94 -14.87 -6.29
C VAL A 324 3.62 -13.94 -7.30
N SER A 325 2.83 -13.29 -8.16
CA SER A 325 3.32 -12.21 -9.03
C SER A 325 2.89 -10.86 -8.48
N VAL A 326 3.85 -9.94 -8.39
CA VAL A 326 3.65 -8.57 -7.91
C VAL A 326 3.84 -7.63 -9.08
N ARG A 327 2.92 -6.68 -9.27
CA ARG A 327 3.15 -5.50 -10.13
C ARG A 327 2.63 -4.21 -9.51
N THR A 328 3.16 -3.09 -9.97
CA THR A 328 2.71 -1.73 -9.61
C THR A 328 1.83 -1.15 -10.70
N PHE A 329 0.68 -0.62 -10.31
CA PHE A 329 -0.29 -0.04 -11.22
C PHE A 329 -0.81 1.31 -10.70
N SER A 330 -1.11 2.26 -11.60
CA SER A 330 -1.73 3.54 -11.27
C SER A 330 -3.09 3.69 -11.97
N PRO A 331 -4.21 3.62 -11.23
CA PRO A 331 -5.53 3.96 -11.77
C PRO A 331 -5.61 5.41 -12.27
N LEU A 332 -4.85 6.33 -11.66
CA LEU A 332 -4.77 7.73 -12.07
C LEU A 332 -4.24 7.88 -13.50
N PHE A 333 -3.18 7.16 -13.86
CA PHE A 333 -2.69 7.19 -15.23
C PHE A 333 -3.57 6.37 -16.17
N ALA A 334 -4.15 5.26 -15.70
CA ALA A 334 -4.95 4.37 -16.53
C ALA A 334 -6.25 4.98 -17.05
N ILE A 335 -6.91 5.85 -16.28
CA ILE A 335 -8.24 6.38 -16.62
C ILE A 335 -8.24 7.26 -17.88
N SER A 336 -7.10 7.89 -18.23
CA SER A 336 -7.00 8.79 -19.38
C SER A 336 -6.21 8.17 -20.53
N PRO A 337 -6.74 8.15 -21.78
CA PRO A 337 -5.99 7.72 -22.96
C PRO A 337 -4.66 8.43 -23.16
N SER A 338 -4.56 9.68 -22.72
CA SER A 338 -3.34 10.49 -22.82
C SER A 338 -2.23 10.04 -21.85
N THR A 339 -2.56 9.30 -20.79
CA THR A 339 -1.61 8.88 -19.74
C THR A 339 -1.56 7.37 -19.52
N ARG A 340 -2.50 6.58 -20.06
CA ARG A 340 -2.61 5.13 -19.79
C ARG A 340 -1.35 4.34 -20.12
N HIS A 341 -0.52 4.81 -21.05
CA HIS A 341 0.78 4.22 -21.37
C HIS A 341 1.81 4.33 -20.23
N LEU A 342 1.52 5.11 -19.18
CA LEU A 342 2.30 5.27 -17.94
C LEU A 342 1.73 4.47 -16.76
N ALA A 343 0.59 3.79 -16.93
CA ALA A 343 -0.15 3.18 -15.82
C ALA A 343 0.55 1.97 -15.19
N TRP A 344 1.48 1.34 -15.91
CA TRP A 344 2.28 0.24 -15.41
C TRP A 344 3.66 0.75 -14.97
N GLY A 345 4.09 0.37 -13.77
CA GLY A 345 5.47 0.59 -13.36
C GLY A 345 6.42 -0.19 -14.26
N SER A 346 7.54 0.43 -14.64
CA SER A 346 8.49 -0.11 -15.62
C SER A 346 9.84 -0.50 -15.01
N GLU A 347 10.06 -0.15 -13.75
CA GLU A 347 11.29 -0.40 -13.02
C GLU A 347 11.39 -1.85 -12.54
N ALA A 348 12.61 -2.35 -12.27
CA ALA A 348 12.82 -3.74 -11.85
C ALA A 348 12.11 -4.09 -10.53
N TYR A 349 11.92 -3.12 -9.64
CA TYR A 349 11.16 -3.27 -8.39
C TYR A 349 9.65 -3.09 -8.58
N ALA A 350 9.19 -2.72 -9.78
CA ALA A 350 7.77 -2.52 -10.08
C ALA A 350 7.07 -3.82 -10.51
N ALA A 351 7.81 -4.84 -10.96
CA ALA A 351 7.27 -6.16 -11.26
C ALA A 351 8.26 -7.27 -10.88
N PHE A 352 7.83 -8.23 -10.08
CA PHE A 352 8.66 -9.36 -9.63
C PHE A 352 7.77 -10.51 -9.14
N THR A 353 8.37 -11.68 -8.92
CA THR A 353 7.66 -12.87 -8.43
C THR A 353 8.38 -13.47 -7.25
N PHE A 354 7.65 -14.22 -6.41
CA PHE A 354 8.22 -15.05 -5.37
C PHE A 354 7.32 -16.27 -5.11
N ASP A 355 7.85 -17.30 -4.45
CA ASP A 355 7.13 -18.53 -4.16
C ASP A 355 7.06 -18.78 -2.65
N LEU A 356 5.83 -18.93 -2.15
CA LEU A 356 5.54 -19.41 -0.80
C LEU A 356 5.92 -20.88 -0.64
N ASP A 357 6.14 -21.30 0.61
CA ASP A 357 6.42 -22.69 0.98
C ASP A 357 5.16 -23.48 1.39
#